data_AF-A0A9D6G2B8-F1
#
_entry.id   AF-A0A9D6G2B8-F1
#
_cell.length_a   1.000
_cell.length_b   1.000
_cell.length_c   1.000
_cell.angle_alpha   90.00
_cell.angle_beta   90.00
_cell.angle_gamma   90.00
#
_symmetry.space_group_name_H-M   'P 1'
#
loop_
_entity.id
_entity.type
_entity.pdbx_description
1 polymer ?
#
loop_
_entity_poly.entity_id
_entity_poly.type
_entity_poly.pdbx_seq_one_letter_code
_entity_poly.pdbx_strand_id
1 'polypeptide(L)'
;MTKQYVEFTTDKRFIRRARALKTIEAMVRMYCRGSGHRERAPLCPQCAELMQYARRRLERCVFGDAKPNCADCVVHCYSADMREKVRTVMRWAGPRMLLRHPILAITHMLDERRPVPTLPARPAPRSAQDQRR
;
A
#
# COMPACT_ATOMS: atom_id res chain seq x y z
N MET A 1 -4.34 19.75 23.55
CA MET A 1 -3.59 19.53 22.31
C MET A 1 -3.45 18.04 22.08
N THR A 2 -4.30 17.49 21.22
CA THR A 2 -4.34 16.05 20.88
C THR A 2 -3.02 15.66 20.24
N LYS A 3 -2.27 14.77 20.90
CA LYS A 3 -1.00 14.23 20.37
C LYS A 3 -1.29 13.57 19.02
N GLN A 4 -0.81 14.19 17.95
CA GLN A 4 -0.98 13.78 16.56
C GLN A 4 0.02 12.70 16.14
N TYR A 5 0.65 12.03 17.12
CA TYR A 5 1.61 10.96 16.91
C TYR A 5 0.86 9.64 16.91
N VAL A 6 0.97 8.89 15.81
CA VAL A 6 0.51 7.51 15.79
C VAL A 6 1.55 6.68 16.53
N GLU A 7 1.19 6.20 17.73
CA GLU A 7 1.94 5.11 18.34
C GLU A 7 1.97 3.95 17.35
N PHE A 8 3.14 3.33 17.17
CA PHE A 8 3.32 2.14 16.34
C PHE A 8 2.65 0.91 16.97
N THR A 9 1.45 1.06 17.51
CA THR A 9 0.61 -0.02 18.00
C THR A 9 0.13 -0.78 16.77
N THR A 10 0.81 -1.88 16.49
CA THR A 10 0.39 -2.85 15.48
C THR A 10 -0.93 -3.43 15.98
N ASP A 11 -2.05 -2.88 15.52
CA ASP A 11 -3.37 -3.44 15.81
C ASP A 11 -3.37 -4.91 15.38
N LYS A 12 -3.67 -5.82 16.33
CA LYS A 12 -3.65 -7.27 16.13
C LYS A 12 -4.63 -7.74 15.07
N ARG A 13 -5.57 -6.88 14.63
CA ARG A 13 -6.64 -7.29 13.72
C ARG A 13 -6.22 -7.33 12.24
N PHE A 14 -5.08 -6.76 11.82
CA PHE A 14 -4.55 -6.81 10.43
C PHE A 14 -5.55 -6.48 9.30
N ILE A 15 -6.72 -5.90 9.60
CA ILE A 15 -7.89 -5.87 8.70
C ILE A 15 -7.63 -4.89 7.56
N ARG A 16 -6.87 -3.81 7.82
CA ARG A 16 -6.61 -2.76 6.83
C ARG A 16 -5.59 -3.21 5.80
N ARG A 17 -4.46 -3.77 6.25
CA ARG A 17 -3.46 -4.32 5.34
C ARG A 17 -4.02 -5.46 4.50
N ALA A 18 -4.83 -6.33 5.11
CA ALA A 18 -5.51 -7.41 4.39
C ALA A 18 -6.48 -6.86 3.31
N ARG A 19 -7.25 -5.81 3.62
CA ARG A 19 -8.13 -5.15 2.66
C ARG A 19 -7.37 -4.47 1.51
N ALA A 20 -6.27 -3.78 1.81
CA ALA A 20 -5.42 -3.17 0.80
C ALA A 20 -4.82 -4.24 -0.13
N LEU A 21 -4.36 -5.36 0.44
CA LEU A 21 -3.86 -6.49 -0.34
C LEU A 21 -4.94 -7.07 -1.26
N LYS A 22 -6.14 -7.32 -0.72
CA LYS A 22 -7.28 -7.84 -1.49
C LYS A 22 -7.71 -6.90 -2.62
N THR A 23 -7.63 -5.59 -2.38
CA THR A 23 -7.92 -4.55 -3.38
C THR A 23 -6.91 -4.60 -4.53
N ILE A 24 -5.61 -4.58 -4.22
CA ILE A 24 -4.56 -4.67 -5.25
C ILE A 24 -4.68 -6.00 -6.01
N GLU A 25 -4.93 -7.10 -5.31
CA GLU A 25 -5.10 -8.42 -5.93
C GLU A 25 -6.27 -8.44 -6.93
N ALA A 26 -7.41 -7.85 -6.56
CA ALA A 26 -8.56 -7.72 -7.46
C ALA A 26 -8.22 -6.85 -8.68
N MET A 27 -7.59 -5.69 -8.46
CA MET A 27 -7.18 -4.78 -9.54
C MET A 27 -6.19 -5.44 -10.51
N VAL A 28 -5.16 -6.13 -10.00
CA VAL A 28 -4.15 -6.82 -10.81
C VAL A 28 -4.77 -7.96 -11.62
N ARG A 29 -5.67 -8.75 -11.02
CA ARG A 29 -6.39 -9.81 -11.74
C ARG A 29 -7.27 -9.25 -12.86
N MET A 30 -8.01 -8.17 -12.57
CA MET A 30 -8.85 -7.52 -13.58
C MET A 30 -8.00 -6.96 -14.72
N TYR A 31 -6.91 -6.27 -14.38
CA TYR A 31 -5.97 -5.73 -15.35
C TYR A 31 -5.41 -6.83 -16.24
N CYS A 32 -4.82 -7.87 -15.64
CA CYS A 32 -4.26 -9.00 -16.38
C CYS A 32 -5.24 -9.66 -17.36
N ARG A 33 -6.52 -9.75 -17.00
CA ARG A 33 -7.56 -10.34 -17.87
C ARG A 33 -7.99 -9.40 -18.99
N GLY A 34 -8.03 -8.09 -18.72
CA GLY A 34 -8.56 -7.08 -19.64
C GLY A 34 -7.53 -6.35 -20.50
N SER A 35 -6.23 -6.42 -20.19
CA SER A 35 -5.16 -5.76 -20.93
C SER A 35 -4.60 -6.57 -22.11
N GLY A 36 -5.28 -7.65 -22.51
CA GLY A 36 -4.86 -8.44 -23.67
C GLY A 36 -3.68 -9.40 -23.42
N HIS A 37 -3.35 -9.68 -22.16
CA HIS A 37 -2.31 -10.68 -21.85
C HIS A 37 -2.79 -12.07 -22.29
N ARG A 38 -1.98 -12.73 -23.13
CA ARG A 38 -2.28 -14.03 -23.75
C ARG A 38 -2.14 -15.19 -22.77
N GLU A 39 -1.24 -15.09 -21.79
CA GLU A 39 -1.05 -16.10 -20.74
C GLU A 39 -2.07 -15.91 -19.62
N ARG A 40 -3.09 -16.77 -19.60
CA ARG A 40 -4.22 -16.69 -18.67
C ARG A 40 -4.28 -17.94 -17.78
N ALA A 41 -3.59 -17.94 -16.63
CA ALA A 41 -4.11 -18.41 -15.32
C ALA A 41 -3.00 -18.57 -14.25
N PRO A 42 -3.22 -18.19 -12.98
CA PRO A 42 -4.19 -17.21 -12.47
C PRO A 42 -3.79 -15.75 -12.73
N LEU A 43 -2.53 -15.49 -13.10
CA LEU A 43 -1.96 -14.21 -13.54
C LEU A 43 -0.84 -14.50 -14.56
N CYS A 44 -0.56 -13.59 -15.50
CA CYS A 44 0.65 -13.69 -16.32
C CYS A 44 1.91 -13.41 -15.47
N PRO A 45 3.12 -13.79 -15.92
CA PRO A 45 4.37 -13.64 -15.17
C PRO A 45 4.60 -12.21 -14.65
N GLN A 46 4.35 -11.20 -15.48
CA GLN A 46 4.54 -9.79 -15.12
C GLN A 46 3.58 -9.35 -14.00
N CYS A 47 2.31 -9.77 -14.08
CA CYS A 47 1.32 -9.46 -13.05
C CYS A 47 1.56 -10.25 -11.76
N ALA A 48 2.05 -11.48 -11.87
CA ALA A 48 2.44 -12.30 -10.73
C ALA A 48 3.63 -11.69 -9.97
N GLU A 49 4.65 -11.21 -10.68
CA GLU A 49 5.80 -10.51 -10.11
C GLU A 49 5.36 -9.24 -9.36
N LEU A 50 4.51 -8.42 -9.99
CA LEU A 50 3.96 -7.21 -9.38
C LEU A 50 3.17 -7.53 -8.10
N MET A 51 2.35 -8.57 -8.13
CA MET A 51 1.54 -8.98 -6.97
C MET A 51 2.40 -9.50 -5.82
N GLN A 52 3.42 -10.31 -6.12
CA GLN A 52 4.36 -10.80 -5.11
C GLN A 52 5.16 -9.65 -4.49
N TYR A 53 5.61 -8.70 -5.31
CA TYR A 53 6.31 -7.50 -4.83
C TYR A 53 5.41 -6.68 -3.89
N ALA A 54 4.17 -6.41 -4.30
CA ALA A 54 3.21 -5.66 -3.50
C ALA A 54 2.90 -6.36 -2.17
N ARG A 55 2.70 -7.68 -2.20
CA ARG A 55 2.48 -8.50 -1.00
C ARG A 55 3.64 -8.36 -0.01
N ARG A 56 4.89 -8.56 -0.45
CA ARG A 56 6.08 -8.44 0.43
C ARG A 56 6.20 -7.06 1.07
N ARG A 57 5.90 -5.99 0.31
CA ARG A 57 5.95 -4.61 0.84
C ARG A 57 4.85 -4.34 1.84
N LEU A 58 3.64 -4.83 1.59
CA LEU A 58 2.54 -4.72 2.54
C LEU A 58 2.80 -5.54 3.80
N GLU A 59 3.37 -6.75 3.68
CA GLU A 59 3.75 -7.64 4.79
C GLU A 59 4.80 -7.02 5.75
N ARG A 60 5.68 -6.16 5.23
CA ARG A 60 6.75 -5.49 6.00
C ARG A 60 6.51 -4.00 6.22
N CYS A 61 5.27 -3.53 6.06
CA CYS A 61 4.96 -2.11 6.19
C CYS A 61 5.16 -1.63 7.63
N VAL A 62 6.00 -0.62 7.82
CA VAL A 62 6.31 -0.01 9.13
C VAL A 62 5.09 0.59 9.83
N PHE A 63 4.09 1.02 9.07
CA PHE A 63 2.85 1.59 9.61
C PHE A 63 1.83 0.55 10.04
N GLY A 64 2.02 -0.74 9.73
CA GLY A 64 1.04 -1.77 10.03
C GLY A 64 -0.36 -1.38 9.52
N ASP A 65 -1.37 -1.53 10.36
CA ASP A 65 -2.76 -1.16 10.05
C ASP A 65 -3.04 0.35 10.06
N ALA A 66 -2.14 1.16 10.61
CA ALA A 66 -2.18 2.62 10.48
C ALA A 66 -1.64 3.11 9.13
N LYS A 67 -1.37 2.20 8.19
CA LYS A 67 -0.91 2.52 6.84
C LYS A 67 -1.88 3.51 6.16
N PRO A 68 -1.39 4.69 5.72
CA PRO A 68 -2.16 5.59 4.87
C PRO A 68 -2.26 5.01 3.44
N ASN A 69 -3.02 5.68 2.58
CA ASN A 69 -3.04 5.30 1.17
C ASN A 69 -1.62 5.34 0.56
N CYS A 70 -1.36 4.52 -0.45
CA CYS A 70 -0.02 4.41 -1.03
C CYS A 70 0.46 5.70 -1.70
N ALA A 71 -0.46 6.53 -2.21
CA ALA A 71 -0.16 7.82 -2.81
C ALA A 71 0.37 8.84 -1.79
N ASP A 72 -0.22 8.86 -0.59
CA ASP A 72 0.08 9.84 0.47
C ASP A 72 1.02 9.30 1.54
N CYS A 73 1.59 8.12 1.31
CA CYS A 73 2.48 7.47 2.26
C CYS A 73 3.82 8.21 2.33
N VAL A 74 4.15 8.71 3.53
CA VAL A 74 5.42 9.43 3.80
C VAL A 74 6.67 8.56 3.61
N VAL A 75 6.52 7.23 3.58
CA VAL A 75 7.61 6.29 3.26
C VAL A 75 7.50 5.80 1.82
N HIS A 76 8.52 6.09 1.02
CA HIS A 76 8.68 5.59 -0.34
C HIS A 76 9.17 4.13 -0.37
N CYS A 77 8.26 3.19 -0.14
CA CYS A 77 8.59 1.76 -0.06
C CYS A 77 8.65 1.03 -1.41
N TYR A 78 8.12 1.61 -2.49
CA TYR A 78 8.14 1.04 -3.85
C TYR A 78 9.29 1.66 -4.66
N SER A 79 10.00 0.83 -5.43
CA SER A 79 10.92 1.32 -6.46
C SER A 79 10.16 2.11 -7.52
N ALA A 80 10.85 2.99 -8.26
CA ALA A 80 10.25 3.83 -9.29
C ALA A 80 9.47 2.98 -10.32
N ASP A 81 10.11 1.92 -10.84
CA ASP A 81 9.52 1.05 -11.85
C ASP A 81 8.27 0.32 -11.35
N MET A 82 8.33 -0.26 -10.13
CA MET A 82 7.19 -0.98 -9.55
C MET A 82 6.04 -0.02 -9.19
N ARG A 83 6.37 1.21 -8.80
CA ARG A 83 5.38 2.25 -8.54
C ARG A 83 4.62 2.61 -9.81
N GLU A 84 5.33 2.76 -10.92
CA GLU A 84 4.69 3.06 -12.19
C GLU A 84 3.79 1.91 -12.67
N LYS A 85 4.27 0.67 -12.57
CA LYS A 85 3.45 -0.53 -12.85
C LYS A 85 2.15 -0.54 -12.03
N VAL A 86 2.21 -0.28 -10.73
CA VAL A 86 1.00 -0.21 -9.90
C VAL A 86 0.10 0.96 -10.28
N ARG A 87 0.64 2.14 -10.61
CA ARG A 87 -0.16 3.27 -11.09
C ARG A 87 -0.89 2.93 -12.38
N THR A 88 -0.25 2.25 -13.33
CA THR A 88 -0.90 1.78 -14.57
C THR A 88 -2.07 0.86 -14.24
N VAL A 89 -1.87 -0.10 -13.34
CA VAL A 89 -2.94 -1.02 -12.89
C VAL A 89 -4.07 -0.25 -12.21
N MET A 90 -3.76 0.65 -11.27
CA MET A 90 -4.76 1.45 -10.55
C MET A 90 -5.56 2.35 -11.48
N ARG A 91 -4.89 3.03 -12.44
CA ARG A 91 -5.56 3.90 -13.43
C ARG A 91 -6.49 3.11 -14.34
N TRP A 92 -6.10 1.91 -14.75
CA TRP A 92 -6.94 1.06 -15.59
C TRP A 92 -8.08 0.39 -14.81
N ALA A 93 -7.78 -0.14 -13.63
CA ALA A 93 -8.70 -0.95 -12.83
C ALA A 93 -9.64 -0.11 -11.96
N GLY A 94 -9.23 1.08 -11.51
CA GLY A 94 -9.99 1.93 -10.59
C GLY A 94 -11.42 2.21 -11.04
N PRO A 95 -11.64 2.82 -12.22
CA PRO A 95 -12.99 3.07 -12.76
C PRO A 95 -13.80 1.79 -12.96
N ARG A 96 -13.13 0.67 -13.28
CA ARG A 96 -13.76 -0.63 -13.55
C ARG A 96 -14.08 -1.42 -12.30
N MET A 97 -13.43 -1.11 -11.18
CA MET A 97 -13.59 -1.82 -9.91
C MET A 97 -14.98 -1.58 -9.33
N LEU A 98 -15.55 -0.38 -9.53
CA LEU A 98 -16.91 -0.05 -9.10
C LEU A 98 -17.97 -0.97 -9.73
N LEU A 99 -17.76 -1.38 -10.98
CA LEU A 99 -18.70 -2.24 -11.72
C LEU A 99 -18.66 -3.71 -11.25
N ARG A 100 -17.49 -4.18 -10.80
CA ARG A 100 -17.26 -5.62 -10.52
C ARG A 100 -17.15 -5.94 -9.04
N HIS A 101 -16.69 -5.00 -8.25
CA HIS A 101 -16.48 -5.10 -6.81
C HIS A 101 -16.93 -3.79 -6.11
N PRO A 102 -18.22 -3.41 -6.18
CA PRO A 102 -18.71 -2.11 -5.72
C PRO A 102 -18.42 -1.84 -4.25
N ILE A 103 -18.66 -2.82 -3.37
CA ILE A 103 -18.39 -2.70 -1.93
C ILE A 103 -16.90 -2.47 -1.68
N LEU A 104 -16.02 -3.25 -2.33
CA LEU A 104 -14.58 -3.14 -2.14
C LEU A 104 -14.05 -1.81 -2.70
N ALA A 105 -14.58 -1.35 -3.83
CA ALA A 105 -14.25 -0.05 -4.43
C ALA A 105 -14.63 1.11 -3.49
N ILE A 106 -15.86 1.10 -2.95
CA ILE A 106 -16.31 2.14 -2.01
C ILE A 106 -15.45 2.11 -0.74
N THR A 107 -15.18 0.94 -0.17
CA THR A 107 -14.32 0.85 1.02
C THR A 107 -12.90 1.34 0.75
N HIS A 108 -12.36 1.06 -0.44
CA HIS A 108 -11.05 1.55 -0.84
C HIS A 108 -11.05 3.08 -0.92
N MET A 109 -12.03 3.68 -1.60
CA MET A 109 -12.17 5.15 -1.72
C MET A 109 -12.33 5.84 -0.36
N LEU A 110 -13.08 5.23 0.58
CA LEU A 110 -13.22 5.75 1.94
C LEU A 110 -11.91 5.65 2.72
N ASP A 111 -11.13 4.59 2.50
CA ASP A 111 -9.80 4.44 3.10
C ASP A 111 -8.78 5.46 2.54
N GLU A 112 -8.96 5.97 1.31
CA GLU A 112 -8.11 7.03 0.74
C GLU A 112 -8.28 8.37 1.45
N ARG A 113 -9.45 8.65 2.02
CA ARG A 113 -9.75 9.94 2.68
C ARG A 113 -9.18 10.07 4.09
N ARG A 114 -8.41 9.07 4.56
CA ARG A 114 -7.88 9.07 5.93
C ARG A 114 -6.64 9.94 6.06
N PRO A 115 -6.47 10.61 7.21
CA PRO A 115 -5.31 11.45 7.45
C PRO A 115 -4.03 10.60 7.48
N VAL A 116 -2.96 11.17 6.92
CA VAL A 116 -1.64 10.55 6.87
C VAL A 116 -1.00 10.63 8.26
N PRO A 117 -0.47 9.52 8.81
CA PRO A 117 0.27 9.56 10.06
C PRO A 117 1.59 10.33 9.87
N THR A 118 1.89 11.26 10.77
CA THR A 118 3.18 11.95 10.83
C THR A 118 4.21 11.08 11.57
N LEU A 119 5.41 10.96 11.00
CA LEU A 119 6.52 10.27 11.65
C LEU A 119 7.14 11.17 12.73
N PRO A 120 7.58 10.62 13.88
CA PRO A 120 8.33 11.40 14.87
C PRO A 120 9.63 11.91 14.26
N ALA A 121 10.04 13.13 14.64
CA ALA A 121 11.31 13.69 14.20
C ALA A 121 12.47 12.77 14.62
N ARG A 122 13.45 12.59 13.72
CA ARG A 122 14.66 11.83 14.05
C ARG A 122 15.32 12.52 15.26
N PRO A 123 15.64 11.80 16.35
CA PRO A 123 16.36 12.39 17.46
C PRO A 123 17.69 12.96 16.95
N ALA A 124 18.07 14.15 17.44
CA ALA A 124 19.32 14.79 17.07
C ALA A 124 20.49 13.82 17.30
N PRO A 125 21.51 13.82 16.42
CA PRO A 125 22.70 13.01 16.64
C PRO A 125 23.28 13.33 18.02
N ARG A 126 23.55 12.30 18.84
CA ARG A 126 24.20 12.46 20.14
C ARG A 126 25.53 13.19 19.92
N SER A 127 25.74 14.30 20.64
CA SER A 127 26.98 15.07 20.54
C SER A 127 28.17 14.16 20.87
N ALA A 128 29.32 14.41 20.24
CA ALA A 128 30.53 13.60 20.42
C ALA A 128 31.03 13.55 21.88
N GLN A 129 30.55 14.44 22.75
CA GLN A 129 30.85 14.47 24.18
C GLN A 129 30.13 13.36 24.97
N ASP A 130 29.02 12.84 24.46
CA ASP A 130 28.19 11.80 25.11
C ASP A 130 28.69 10.37 24.80
N GLN A 131 29.76 10.22 24.02
CA GLN A 131 30.37 8.93 23.63
C GLN A 131 31.69 8.62 24.37
N ARG A 132 32.17 9.54 25.22
CA ARG A 132 33.44 9.41 25.99
C ARG A 132 33.21 9.23 27.49
N ARG A 133 32.00 8.84 27.90
CA ARG A 133 31.63 8.60 29.31
C ARG A 133 31.15 7.17 29.50
#